data_AF-A0A1M2VJB4-F1
#
_entry.id   AF-A0A1M2VJB4-F1
#
_cell.length_a   1.000
_cell.length_b   1.000
_cell.length_c   1.000
_cell.angle_alpha   90.00
_cell.angle_beta   90.00
_cell.angle_gamma   90.00
#
_symmetry.space_group_name_H-M   'P 1'
#
loop_
_entity.id
_entity.type
_entity.pdbx_description
1 polymer ?
#
loop_
_entity_poly.entity_id
_entity_poly.type
_entity_poly.pdbx_seq_one_letter_code
_entity_poly.pdbx_strand_id
1 'polypeptide(L)'
;MINRALPYFIEDRTGQYTGSDFDEIYDRVFLRVGRPPPGHAAHYAETTLMVYDTGRRSSSKRYSQPVSREPSVILEFGPNGALGTISFVGSSVSMPMGQYLRKTSMFAGSLSRKFTGSNGEEYRWIHRGVSEHEWSCVDSRNYVVAHYTLKPPEKPAYNTSGNMLTIYEPFTHLAVEILASLTIMRYLAASKY
;
A
#
# COMPACT_ATOMS: atom_id res chain seq x y z
N MET A 1 29.18 -11.61 -8.89
CA MET A 1 28.34 -12.23 -7.84
C MET A 1 26.91 -11.76 -8.06
N ILE A 2 26.00 -12.66 -8.44
CA ILE A 2 24.58 -12.31 -8.58
C ILE A 2 24.04 -12.25 -7.16
N ASN A 3 23.81 -11.04 -6.64
CA ASN A 3 22.96 -10.86 -5.48
C ASN A 3 21.59 -11.39 -5.90
N ARG A 4 21.17 -12.52 -5.33
CA ARG A 4 19.88 -13.17 -5.62
C ARG A 4 18.90 -12.82 -4.50
N ALA A 5 18.65 -11.55 -4.20
CA ALA A 5 17.59 -11.26 -3.25
C ALA A 5 16.24 -11.47 -3.95
N LEU A 6 15.34 -12.23 -3.34
CA LEU A 6 14.06 -12.56 -3.96
C LEU A 6 13.11 -11.35 -3.91
N PRO A 7 12.18 -11.18 -4.87
CA PRO A 7 11.06 -10.25 -4.74
C PRO A 7 10.32 -10.46 -3.42
N TYR A 8 9.73 -9.41 -2.86
CA TYR A 8 8.79 -9.55 -1.74
C TYR A 8 7.45 -10.01 -2.29
N PHE A 9 6.98 -11.16 -1.84
CA PHE A 9 5.60 -11.61 -2.10
C PHE A 9 4.81 -11.42 -0.82
N ILE A 10 3.94 -10.42 -0.80
CA ILE A 10 3.27 -9.95 0.41
C ILE A 10 1.79 -10.30 0.31
N GLU A 11 1.33 -11.18 1.19
CA GLU A 11 -0.05 -11.63 1.24
C GLU A 11 -0.94 -10.59 1.94
N ASP A 12 -1.96 -10.10 1.26
CA ASP A 12 -3.00 -9.25 1.87
C ASP A 12 -4.01 -10.16 2.60
N ARG A 13 -4.06 -10.08 3.93
CA ARG A 13 -4.87 -11.01 4.72
C ARG A 13 -6.36 -10.84 4.51
N THR A 14 -6.88 -9.62 4.44
CA THR A 14 -8.33 -9.35 4.42
C THR A 14 -8.83 -8.91 3.05
N GLY A 15 -7.95 -8.38 2.20
CA GLY A 15 -8.34 -7.74 0.94
C GLY A 15 -9.03 -6.39 1.14
N GLN A 16 -9.11 -5.86 2.36
CA GLN A 16 -9.72 -4.56 2.65
C GLN A 16 -8.67 -3.46 2.63
N TYR A 17 -8.92 -2.38 1.89
CA TYR A 17 -8.00 -1.25 1.83
C TYR A 17 -8.00 -0.40 3.11
N THR A 18 -9.04 -0.51 3.95
CA THR A 18 -9.18 0.21 5.22
C THR A 18 -8.51 -0.49 6.41
N GLY A 19 -8.11 -1.74 6.25
CA GLY A 19 -7.64 -2.57 7.36
C GLY A 19 -7.20 -3.95 6.91
N SER A 20 -5.89 -4.15 6.77
CA SER A 20 -5.32 -5.47 6.49
C SER A 20 -3.88 -5.57 6.98
N ASP A 21 -3.47 -6.78 7.33
CA ASP A 21 -2.07 -7.11 7.49
C ASP A 21 -1.52 -7.65 6.16
N PHE A 22 -0.25 -7.36 5.94
CA PHE A 22 0.51 -7.63 4.74
C PHE A 22 1.76 -8.42 5.17
N ASP A 23 1.64 -9.75 5.13
CA ASP A 23 2.67 -10.68 5.60
C ASP A 23 3.52 -11.15 4.40
N GLU A 24 4.84 -10.91 4.41
CA GLU A 24 5.73 -11.43 3.35
C GLU A 24 5.99 -12.93 3.53
N ILE A 25 5.95 -13.71 2.44
CA ILE A 25 5.97 -15.17 2.51
C ILE A 25 7.25 -15.75 3.12
N TYR A 26 8.39 -15.04 3.02
CA TYR A 26 9.67 -15.42 3.59
C TYR A 26 9.99 -14.67 4.90
N ASP A 27 8.97 -14.08 5.54
CA ASP A 27 9.08 -13.42 6.84
C ASP A 27 10.08 -12.25 6.90
N ARG A 28 10.35 -11.60 5.75
CA ARG A 28 11.34 -10.50 5.66
C ARG A 28 10.77 -9.14 6.01
N VAL A 29 9.47 -8.93 5.76
CA VAL A 29 8.77 -7.68 6.07
C VAL A 29 7.34 -7.99 6.50
N PHE A 30 6.83 -7.21 7.44
CA PHE A 30 5.47 -7.30 7.92
C PHE A 30 4.89 -5.90 7.99
N LEU A 31 3.89 -5.66 7.16
CA LEU A 31 3.25 -4.37 7.06
C LEU A 31 1.80 -4.47 7.53
N ARG A 32 1.25 -3.36 8.00
CA ARG A 32 -0.16 -3.28 8.36
C ARG A 32 -0.74 -1.96 7.90
N VAL A 33 -1.92 -2.03 7.29
CA VAL A 33 -2.80 -0.88 7.08
C VAL A 33 -3.92 -0.97 8.12
N GLY A 34 -4.23 0.12 8.81
CA GLY A 34 -5.35 0.14 9.72
C GLY A 34 -5.69 1.54 10.22
N ARG A 35 -6.81 1.64 10.94
CA ARG A 35 -7.23 2.88 11.60
C ARG A 35 -6.34 3.19 12.82
N PRO A 36 -6.30 4.45 13.27
CA PRO A 36 -5.65 4.82 14.52
C PRO A 36 -6.14 3.95 15.69
N PRO A 37 -5.25 3.58 16.64
CA PRO A 37 -5.67 2.83 17.82
C PRO A 37 -6.64 3.65 18.67
N PRO A 38 -7.52 3.00 19.47
CA PRO A 38 -8.59 3.69 20.21
C PRO A 38 -8.12 4.88 21.07
N GLY A 39 -6.93 4.78 21.68
CA GLY A 39 -6.37 5.84 22.51
C GLY A 39 -5.97 7.12 21.75
N HIS A 40 -5.81 7.06 20.43
CA HIS A 40 -5.48 8.20 19.57
C HIS A 40 -6.63 8.57 18.62
N ALA A 41 -7.70 7.78 18.58
CA ALA A 41 -8.80 7.96 17.65
C ALA A 41 -9.49 9.33 17.78
N ALA A 42 -9.50 9.95 18.96
CA ALA A 42 -10.06 11.28 19.19
C ALA A 42 -9.30 12.41 18.46
N HIS A 43 -8.05 12.18 18.07
CA HIS A 43 -7.20 13.18 17.40
C HIS A 43 -7.23 13.09 15.88
N TYR A 44 -7.87 12.05 15.32
CA TYR A 44 -7.83 11.77 13.89
C TYR A 44 -9.24 11.60 13.32
N ALA A 45 -9.42 11.94 12.05
CA ALA A 45 -10.68 11.69 11.35
C ALA A 45 -10.92 10.17 11.20
N GLU A 46 -12.19 9.74 11.13
CA GLU A 46 -12.56 8.33 10.92
C GLU A 46 -12.00 7.76 9.60
N THR A 47 -11.79 8.65 8.63
CA THR A 47 -11.20 8.36 7.33
C THR A 47 -9.68 8.20 7.38
N THR A 48 -9.03 8.36 8.54
CA THR A 48 -7.58 8.22 8.69
C THR A 48 -7.16 6.76 8.63
N LEU A 49 -6.18 6.47 7.77
CA LEU A 49 -5.50 5.19 7.70
C LEU A 49 -4.02 5.37 8.05
N MET A 50 -3.43 4.36 8.65
CA MET A 50 -2.03 4.35 9.06
C MET A 50 -1.36 3.10 8.50
N VAL A 51 -0.15 3.27 7.98
CA VAL A 51 0.72 2.19 7.51
C VAL A 51 1.81 1.99 8.54
N TYR A 52 1.96 0.76 9.02
CA TYR A 52 2.95 0.37 10.00
C TYR A 52 3.90 -0.65 9.40
N ASP A 53 5.21 -0.48 9.64
CA ASP A 53 6.16 -1.59 9.63
C ASP A 53 6.17 -2.26 11.03
N THR A 54 5.48 -3.39 11.13
CA THR A 54 5.28 -4.07 12.42
C THR A 54 6.52 -4.86 12.83
N GLY A 55 7.43 -5.17 11.90
CA GLY A 55 8.59 -6.03 12.12
C GLY A 55 8.26 -7.45 12.62
N ARG A 56 6.98 -7.85 12.64
CA ARG A 56 6.53 -9.16 13.12
C ARG A 56 5.22 -9.59 12.45
N ARG A 57 5.09 -10.90 12.20
CA ARG A 57 3.90 -11.52 11.61
C ARG A 57 2.67 -11.35 12.49
N SER A 58 1.54 -10.97 11.88
CA SER A 58 0.28 -10.76 12.62
C SER A 58 -0.36 -12.05 13.15
N SER A 59 0.00 -13.22 12.63
CA SER A 59 -0.50 -14.53 13.09
C SER A 59 0.19 -15.08 14.36
N SER A 60 1.17 -14.38 14.92
CA SER A 60 1.83 -14.82 16.15
C SER A 60 0.87 -14.73 17.35
N LYS A 61 0.40 -15.89 17.84
CA LYS A 61 -0.51 -16.06 18.99
C LYS A 61 -0.08 -15.34 20.28
N ARG A 62 1.15 -14.81 20.36
CA ARG A 62 1.67 -14.25 21.61
C ARG A 62 1.16 -12.85 21.97
N TYR A 63 0.63 -12.05 21.06
CA TYR A 63 0.30 -10.67 21.44
C TYR A 63 -0.87 -10.07 20.66
N SER A 64 -2.05 -10.12 21.27
CA SER A 64 -3.17 -9.20 21.05
C SER A 64 -2.84 -7.75 21.49
N GLN A 65 -1.56 -7.38 21.55
CA GLN A 65 -1.16 -6.05 21.97
C GLN A 65 -1.41 -5.06 20.84
N PRO A 66 -1.92 -3.86 21.17
CA PRO A 66 -1.96 -2.74 20.24
C PRO A 66 -0.59 -2.57 19.58
N VAL A 67 -0.59 -2.12 18.33
CA VAL A 67 0.63 -1.71 17.65
C VAL A 67 1.20 -0.53 18.43
N SER A 68 2.11 -0.81 19.37
CA SER A 68 2.79 0.20 20.20
C SER A 68 3.90 0.91 19.42
N ARG A 69 3.92 0.78 18.09
CA ARG A 69 4.87 1.45 17.21
C ARG A 69 4.18 2.63 16.56
N GLU A 70 4.95 3.70 16.40
CA GLU A 70 4.52 4.82 15.57
C GLU A 70 4.29 4.34 14.13
N PRO A 71 3.28 4.88 13.44
CA PRO A 71 3.05 4.58 12.04
C PRO A 71 4.21 5.09 11.19
N SER A 72 4.55 4.37 10.13
CA SER A 72 5.51 4.83 9.13
C SER A 72 4.89 5.91 8.23
N VAL A 73 3.59 5.76 7.94
CA VAL A 73 2.81 6.71 7.12
C VAL A 73 1.43 6.93 7.73
N ILE A 74 0.97 8.17 7.75
CA ILE A 74 -0.39 8.56 8.08
C ILE A 74 -1.07 9.08 6.81
N LEU A 75 -2.26 8.56 6.52
CA LEU A 75 -3.09 8.88 5.37
C LEU A 75 -4.41 9.47 5.86
N GLU A 76 -4.52 10.79 5.84
CA GLU A 76 -5.72 11.52 6.26
C GLU A 76 -6.56 11.82 5.03
N PHE A 77 -7.60 11.01 4.77
CA PHE A 77 -8.50 11.25 3.65
C PHE A 77 -9.55 12.30 4.01
N GLY A 78 -9.91 13.11 3.02
CA GLY A 78 -10.96 14.13 3.17
C GLY A 78 -12.37 13.53 3.15
N PRO A 79 -13.40 14.32 3.48
CA PRO A 79 -14.78 13.88 3.43
C PRO A 79 -15.21 13.50 2.00
N ASN A 80 -16.23 12.65 1.88
CA ASN A 80 -16.88 12.31 0.60
C ASN A 80 -15.92 11.78 -0.48
N GLY A 81 -14.97 10.92 -0.12
CA GLY A 81 -14.03 10.34 -1.10
C GLY A 81 -12.91 11.29 -1.54
N ALA A 82 -12.78 12.47 -0.92
CA ALA A 82 -11.72 13.41 -1.24
C ALA A 82 -10.34 12.92 -0.77
N LEU A 83 -9.31 13.30 -1.53
CA LEU A 83 -7.93 13.16 -1.09
C LEU A 83 -7.60 14.25 -0.06
N GLY A 84 -6.91 13.88 1.02
CA GLY A 84 -6.39 14.83 2.00
C GLY A 84 -4.86 14.80 2.02
N THR A 85 -4.27 14.43 3.15
CA THR A 85 -2.83 14.60 3.43
C THR A 85 -2.14 13.25 3.63
N ILE A 86 -0.94 13.11 3.07
CA ILE A 86 -0.02 12.01 3.40
C ILE A 86 1.14 12.57 4.23
N SER A 87 1.46 11.88 5.32
CA SER A 87 2.56 12.24 6.22
C SER A 87 3.48 11.04 6.43
N PHE A 88 4.76 11.19 6.09
CA PHE A 88 5.82 10.22 6.35
C PHE A 88 6.49 10.57 7.68
N VAL A 89 6.20 9.78 8.72
CA VAL A 89 6.56 10.13 10.10
C VAL A 89 8.08 10.18 10.27
N GLY A 90 8.80 9.19 9.76
CA GLY A 90 10.27 9.09 9.91
C GLY A 90 11.06 10.21 9.24
N SER A 91 10.50 10.88 8.23
CA SER A 91 11.15 12.01 7.53
C SER A 91 10.53 13.36 7.87
N SER A 92 9.46 13.39 8.69
CA SER A 92 8.67 14.60 8.97
C SER A 92 8.15 15.31 7.71
N VAL A 93 8.00 14.57 6.60
CA VAL A 93 7.50 15.11 5.33
C VAL A 93 5.99 14.92 5.28
N SER A 94 5.26 16.01 5.09
CA SER A 94 3.81 16.01 4.90
C SER A 94 3.41 16.82 3.69
N MET A 95 2.46 16.30 2.90
CA MET A 95 1.97 17.00 1.72
C MET A 95 0.57 16.53 1.31
N PRO A 96 -0.17 17.32 0.51
CA PRO A 96 -1.42 16.87 -0.07
C PRO A 96 -1.23 15.60 -0.90
N MET A 97 -2.09 14.60 -0.71
CA MET A 97 -2.06 13.34 -1.47
C MET A 97 -2.21 13.58 -2.98
N GLY A 98 -2.89 14.66 -3.40
CA GLY A 98 -2.97 15.05 -4.81
C GLY A 98 -1.65 15.56 -5.40
N GLN A 99 -0.78 16.13 -4.57
CA GLN A 99 0.58 16.55 -4.96
C GLN A 99 1.54 15.36 -4.95
N TYR A 100 1.38 14.44 -4.01
CA TYR A 100 2.14 13.19 -3.93
C TYR A 100 1.78 12.23 -5.08
N LEU A 101 0.49 11.92 -5.27
CA LEU A 101 -0.05 11.07 -6.32
C LEU A 101 -0.76 11.88 -7.40
N ARG A 102 0.02 12.38 -8.36
CA ARG A 102 -0.46 13.26 -9.44
C ARG A 102 -1.17 12.45 -10.52
N LYS A 103 -2.28 12.98 -11.05
CA LYS A 103 -2.95 12.39 -12.21
C LYS A 103 -2.00 12.41 -13.41
N THR A 104 -1.88 11.31 -14.14
CA THR A 104 -1.02 11.24 -15.33
C THR A 104 -1.76 11.65 -16.61
N SER A 105 -3.09 11.58 -16.61
CA SER A 105 -3.94 12.07 -17.69
C SER A 105 -5.31 12.45 -17.16
N MET A 106 -5.91 13.50 -17.75
CA MET A 106 -7.27 13.96 -17.45
C MET A 106 -8.33 13.20 -18.27
N PHE A 107 -7.93 12.47 -19.31
CA PHE A 107 -8.82 11.89 -20.33
C PHE A 107 -8.67 10.37 -20.50
N ALA A 108 -7.90 9.70 -19.64
CA ALA A 108 -7.72 8.25 -19.70
C ALA A 108 -8.87 7.50 -19.00
N GLY A 109 -9.38 6.44 -19.62
CA GLY A 109 -10.44 5.59 -19.07
C GLY A 109 -10.03 4.75 -17.85
N SER A 110 -8.73 4.55 -17.63
CA SER A 110 -8.18 3.83 -16.46
C SER A 110 -7.60 4.79 -15.42
N LEU A 111 -7.73 4.46 -14.13
CA LEU A 111 -7.15 5.22 -13.03
C LEU A 111 -5.61 5.07 -13.06
N SER A 112 -4.91 6.15 -13.40
CA SER A 112 -3.45 6.21 -13.46
C SER A 112 -2.90 7.45 -12.75
N ARG A 113 -1.97 7.24 -11.82
CA ARG A 113 -1.33 8.31 -11.04
C ARG A 113 0.14 8.01 -10.78
N LYS A 114 0.94 9.06 -10.69
CA LYS A 114 2.39 8.99 -10.47
C LYS A 114 2.81 9.62 -9.15
N PHE A 115 3.85 9.07 -8.54
CA PHE A 115 4.48 9.60 -7.33
C PHE A 115 6.00 9.57 -7.47
N THR A 116 6.68 10.37 -6.66
CA THR A 116 8.14 10.34 -6.54
C THR A 116 8.50 9.59 -5.28
N GLY A 117 9.32 8.54 -5.40
CA GLY A 117 9.80 7.78 -4.24
C GLY A 117 10.87 8.54 -3.47
N SER A 118 11.21 8.04 -2.27
CA SER A 118 12.30 8.59 -1.44
C SER A 118 13.67 8.55 -2.12
N ASN A 119 13.85 7.68 -3.10
CA ASN A 119 15.05 7.59 -3.94
C ASN A 119 15.11 8.65 -5.07
N GLY A 120 14.10 9.52 -5.17
CA GLY A 120 14.02 10.58 -6.19
C GLY A 120 13.48 10.13 -7.55
N GLU A 121 13.21 8.83 -7.73
CA GLU A 121 12.69 8.28 -8.99
C GLU A 121 11.16 8.41 -9.08
N GLU A 122 10.65 8.50 -10.30
CA GLU A 122 9.21 8.57 -10.56
C GLU A 122 8.63 7.17 -10.83
N TYR A 123 7.50 6.90 -10.17
CA TYR A 123 6.75 5.67 -10.27
C TYR A 123 5.30 5.95 -10.63
N ARG A 124 4.65 5.01 -11.31
CA ARG A 124 3.28 5.18 -11.79
C ARG A 124 2.44 3.94 -11.55
N TRP A 125 1.33 4.12 -10.84
CA TRP A 125 0.28 3.13 -10.70
C TRP A 125 -0.71 3.19 -11.87
N ILE A 126 -1.11 2.03 -12.36
CA ILE A 126 -2.09 1.84 -13.44
C ILE A 126 -3.09 0.78 -13.00
N HIS A 127 -4.39 1.12 -13.01
CA HIS A 127 -5.47 0.16 -12.75
C HIS A 127 -5.68 -0.73 -13.97
N ARG A 128 -5.58 -2.06 -13.80
CA ARG A 128 -5.83 -3.05 -14.87
C ARG A 128 -5.11 -2.76 -16.19
N GLY A 129 -3.91 -2.20 -16.11
CA GLY A 129 -3.08 -1.87 -17.28
C GLY A 129 -2.33 -3.06 -17.88
N VAL A 130 -2.18 -4.14 -17.11
CA VAL A 130 -1.52 -5.40 -17.50
C VAL A 130 -2.47 -6.53 -17.13
N SER A 131 -2.57 -7.57 -17.98
CA SER A 131 -3.42 -8.74 -17.71
C SER A 131 -3.09 -9.33 -16.34
N GLU A 132 -4.11 -9.83 -15.63
CA GLU A 132 -4.02 -10.41 -14.28
C GLU A 132 -3.64 -9.44 -13.15
N HIS A 133 -3.10 -8.25 -13.46
CA HIS A 133 -2.75 -7.26 -12.45
C HIS A 133 -3.91 -6.31 -12.22
N GLU A 134 -4.49 -6.35 -11.02
CA GLU A 134 -5.45 -5.32 -10.61
C GLU A 134 -4.76 -3.95 -10.55
N TRP A 135 -3.53 -3.90 -10.01
CA TRP A 135 -2.67 -2.72 -10.05
C TRP A 135 -1.28 -3.06 -10.54
N SER A 136 -0.73 -2.25 -11.43
CA SER A 136 0.69 -2.30 -11.82
C SER A 136 1.38 -0.99 -11.47
N CYS A 137 2.50 -1.07 -10.76
CA CYS A 137 3.40 0.05 -10.53
C CYS A 137 4.59 -0.09 -11.47
N VAL A 138 4.90 0.96 -12.22
CA VAL A 138 6.01 0.97 -13.18
C VAL A 138 6.95 2.15 -12.94
N ASP A 139 8.23 1.99 -13.30
CA ASP A 139 9.21 3.09 -13.32
C ASP A 139 9.05 3.99 -14.57
N SER A 140 9.91 5.00 -14.69
CA SER A 140 9.97 5.92 -15.84
C SER A 140 10.24 5.22 -17.19
N ARG A 141 10.80 4.02 -17.17
CA ARG A 141 11.08 3.18 -18.36
C ARG A 141 9.97 2.16 -18.62
N ASN A 142 8.88 2.21 -17.85
CA ASN A 142 7.75 1.28 -17.88
C ASN A 142 8.08 -0.16 -17.44
N TYR A 143 9.18 -0.36 -16.71
CA TYR A 143 9.42 -1.65 -16.05
C TYR A 143 8.52 -1.80 -14.83
N VAL A 144 7.90 -2.97 -14.68
CA VAL A 144 7.07 -3.25 -13.50
C VAL A 144 7.96 -3.37 -12.27
N VAL A 145 7.71 -2.52 -11.28
CA VAL A 145 8.45 -2.46 -10.02
C VAL A 145 7.67 -3.10 -8.87
N ALA A 146 6.34 -3.06 -8.95
CA ALA A 146 5.43 -3.76 -8.07
C ALA A 146 4.10 -4.03 -8.77
N HIS A 147 3.34 -5.01 -8.30
CA HIS A 147 1.98 -5.23 -8.75
C HIS A 147 1.11 -5.80 -7.64
N TYR A 148 -0.20 -5.58 -7.74
CA TYR A 148 -1.19 -6.18 -6.87
C TYR A 148 -2.14 -7.04 -7.70
N THR A 149 -2.28 -8.30 -7.33
CA THR A 149 -3.15 -9.28 -8.00
C THR A 149 -4.28 -9.71 -7.07
N LEU A 150 -5.45 -9.92 -7.66
CA LEU A 150 -6.58 -10.49 -6.94
C LEU A 150 -6.51 -12.02 -6.99
N LYS A 151 -6.97 -12.68 -5.93
CA LYS A 151 -7.19 -14.12 -5.97
C LYS A 151 -8.15 -14.45 -7.11
N PRO A 152 -7.82 -15.40 -8.02
CA PRO A 152 -8.77 -15.88 -9.01
C PRO A 152 -10.07 -16.37 -8.35
N PRO A 153 -11.25 -16.10 -8.95
CA PRO A 153 -12.53 -16.48 -8.37
C PRO A 153 -12.67 -18.01 -8.23
N GLU A 154 -11.99 -18.79 -9.06
CA GLU A 154 -12.04 -20.26 -9.07
C GLU A 154 -11.17 -20.91 -7.97
N LYS A 155 -10.26 -20.16 -7.35
CA LYS A 155 -9.38 -20.70 -6.31
C LYS A 155 -9.98 -20.51 -4.91
N PRO A 156 -9.94 -21.52 -4.02
CA PRO A 156 -10.37 -21.35 -2.64
C PRO A 156 -9.47 -20.34 -1.91
N ALA A 157 -10.07 -19.51 -1.05
CA ALA A 157 -9.36 -18.71 -0.06
C ALA A 157 -9.22 -19.53 1.23
N TYR A 158 -8.00 -19.66 1.74
CA TYR A 158 -7.73 -20.37 3.00
C TYR A 158 -7.30 -19.38 4.08
N ASN A 159 -8.25 -18.91 4.89
CA ASN A 159 -8.03 -18.00 6.02
C ASN A 159 -7.44 -16.60 5.69
N THR A 160 -7.15 -16.31 4.42
CA THR A 160 -6.68 -15.02 3.90
C THR A 160 -7.45 -14.66 2.62
N SER A 161 -7.30 -13.43 2.12
CA SER A 161 -7.98 -12.99 0.89
C SER A 161 -7.44 -13.69 -0.36
N GLY A 162 -6.20 -14.20 -0.30
CA GLY A 162 -5.46 -14.72 -1.44
C GLY A 162 -4.97 -13.64 -2.42
N ASN A 163 -5.20 -12.36 -2.13
CA ASN A 163 -4.64 -11.27 -2.90
C ASN A 163 -3.16 -11.07 -2.53
N MET A 164 -2.36 -10.60 -3.49
CA MET A 164 -0.92 -10.51 -3.32
C MET A 164 -0.39 -9.17 -3.82
N LEU A 165 0.43 -8.52 -3.00
CA LEU A 165 1.30 -7.42 -3.40
C LEU A 165 2.70 -7.99 -3.64
N THR A 166 3.18 -7.93 -4.88
CA THR A 166 4.54 -8.31 -5.24
C THR A 166 5.38 -7.05 -5.43
N ILE A 167 6.56 -6.98 -4.80
CA ILE A 167 7.53 -5.90 -4.97
C ILE A 167 8.84 -6.51 -5.46
N TYR A 168 9.30 -6.10 -6.64
CA TYR A 168 10.52 -6.65 -7.23
C TYR A 168 11.76 -6.21 -6.45
N GLU A 169 12.76 -7.09 -6.39
CA GLU A 169 13.96 -6.99 -5.56
C GLU A 169 14.56 -5.57 -5.49
N PRO A 170 14.82 -4.86 -6.61
CA PRO A 170 15.48 -3.55 -6.55
C PRO A 170 14.67 -2.49 -5.81
N PHE A 171 13.36 -2.70 -5.63
CA PHE A 171 12.40 -1.73 -5.09
C PHE A 171 11.85 -2.13 -3.72
N THR A 172 12.36 -3.22 -3.13
CA THR A 172 11.98 -3.69 -1.79
C THR A 172 12.18 -2.63 -0.69
N HIS A 173 13.17 -1.75 -0.86
CA HIS A 173 13.41 -0.60 0.03
C HIS A 173 12.26 0.42 0.04
N LEU A 174 11.41 0.42 -1.00
CA LEU A 174 10.23 1.31 -1.11
C LEU A 174 8.94 0.64 -0.60
N ALA A 175 9.01 -0.51 0.07
CA ALA A 175 7.82 -1.30 0.40
C ALA A 175 6.71 -0.51 1.12
N VAL A 176 7.09 0.35 2.07
CA VAL A 176 6.15 1.24 2.78
C VAL A 176 5.51 2.26 1.85
N GLU A 177 6.29 2.91 0.99
CA GLU A 177 5.80 3.91 0.02
C GLU A 177 4.90 3.29 -1.05
N ILE A 178 5.26 2.10 -1.52
CA ILE A 178 4.48 1.30 -2.47
C ILE A 178 3.14 0.91 -1.83
N LEU A 179 3.13 0.42 -0.59
CA LEU A 179 1.89 0.08 0.11
C LEU A 179 1.03 1.31 0.41
N ALA A 180 1.63 2.43 0.84
CA ALA A 180 0.91 3.67 1.11
C ALA A 180 0.27 4.23 -0.17
N SER A 181 1.03 4.30 -1.26
CA SER A 181 0.54 4.77 -2.55
C SER A 181 -0.53 3.83 -3.13
N LEU A 182 -0.35 2.51 -3.03
CA LEU A 182 -1.37 1.53 -3.40
C LEU A 182 -2.66 1.71 -2.59
N THR A 183 -2.55 1.95 -1.28
CA THR A 183 -3.71 2.20 -0.41
C THR A 183 -4.51 3.41 -0.88
N ILE A 184 -3.84 4.51 -1.25
CA ILE A 184 -4.51 5.69 -1.82
C ILE A 184 -5.18 5.35 -3.17
N MET A 185 -4.52 4.59 -4.04
CA MET A 185 -5.10 4.17 -5.32
C MET A 185 -6.35 3.30 -5.15
N ARG A 186 -6.31 2.36 -4.19
CA ARG A 186 -7.44 1.50 -3.84
C ARG A 186 -8.60 2.30 -3.24
N TYR A 187 -8.32 3.27 -2.38
CA TYR A 187 -9.32 4.21 -1.86
C TYR A 187 -10.03 4.98 -2.99
N LEU A 188 -9.24 5.53 -3.93
CA LEU A 188 -9.77 6.27 -5.08
C LEU A 188 -10.61 5.39 -6.00
N ALA A 189 -10.21 4.14 -6.22
CA ALA A 189 -10.99 3.19 -7.00
C ALA A 189 -12.31 2.83 -6.31
N ALA A 190 -12.29 2.63 -4.99
CA ALA A 190 -13.49 2.35 -4.19
C ALA A 190 -14.46 3.54 -4.16
N SER A 191 -13.98 4.79 -4.25
CA SER A 191 -14.84 5.99 -4.27
C SER A 191 -15.43 6.33 -5.64
N LYS A 192 -15.05 5.60 -6.70
CA LYS A 192 -15.64 5.75 -8.04
C LYS A 192 -16.85 4.84 -8.29
N TYR A 193 -17.10 3.90 -7.38
CA TYR A 193 -18.23 2.97 -7.38
C TYR A 193 -19.03 3.16 -6.09
#